data_AF-A0A7S2FHI4-F1
#
_entry.id   AF-A0A7S2FHI4-F1
#
_cell.length_a   1.000
_cell.length_b   1.000
_cell.length_c   1.000
_cell.angle_alpha   90.00
_cell.angle_beta   90.00
_cell.angle_gamma   90.00
#
_symmetry.space_group_name_H-M   'P 1'
#
loop_
_entity.id
_entity.type
_entity.pdbx_description
1 polymer ?
#
loop_
_entity_poly.entity_id
_entity_poly.type
_entity_poly.pdbx_seq_one_letter_code
_entity_poly.pdbx_strand_id
1 'polypeptide(L)'
;ETPGVAGLGIIPGTVSQFPTEVQGQRLTVPHMGWNGARFSGNDGGLYLTEGVDPSSRVYFVHSFRVLPTPAAADWTLATTSYGGEFVSAVRRGDIVATQFHPEKSGGVGLRILANFLNHHLKVQSVDQSRVPLPIPGNFEPADSGSPPASCSSTPPVAPPGVGPAEETLLAKRIIAVLDVRSNDQGDLVVTKGDQYDVREKSSSDGSGGRAVRNHGKPVALAKRYFEEGADEVAFLNITSFKKGVIDDMPMLEVLEKASESIFVPLTVGGGIRDYTDPVTGQSWSSLEVANRYFRAGADKVSVGSTAVDAAEDFLKAGGVPSGVSAIEQIHHVYGRQAVVVSIDPKRVYVDGPSSGPEGATVVEAMEPDEDGRQFCWYQCTAKGGRELRNLCAVQLAVICEELGAGEIMLNCIDKDGQNNGYELPLVQAVNTAVSIPVIASSGAGCPDHFTEVFEKTGVPAALAAGMFHREEVTIAEVKQAVFGAGFPTRL
;
A
#
# COMPACT_ATOMS: atom_id res chain seq x y z
N GLU A 1 -11.77 11.98 7.87
CA GLU A 1 -11.68 13.20 8.69
C GLU A 1 -13.09 13.71 8.92
N THR A 2 -13.42 14.00 10.17
CA THR A 2 -14.80 14.08 10.71
C THR A 2 -15.51 15.37 10.26
N PRO A 3 -16.45 15.31 9.30
CA PRO A 3 -17.12 16.51 8.79
C PRO A 3 -17.88 17.22 9.92
N GLY A 4 -17.80 18.55 9.95
CA GLY A 4 -18.49 19.36 10.96
C GLY A 4 -17.77 19.49 12.31
N VAL A 5 -16.60 18.87 12.50
CA VAL A 5 -15.78 19.06 13.69
C VAL A 5 -14.82 20.24 13.49
N ALA A 6 -14.82 21.17 14.44
CA ALA A 6 -13.90 22.31 14.44
C ALA A 6 -12.46 21.84 14.68
N GLY A 7 -11.52 22.31 13.85
CA GLY A 7 -10.08 22.14 14.08
C GLY A 7 -9.54 23.12 15.13
N LEU A 8 -8.21 23.21 15.24
CA LEU A 8 -7.53 24.11 16.19
C LEU A 8 -7.78 25.61 15.93
N GLY A 9 -8.38 25.98 14.80
CA GLY A 9 -8.64 27.38 14.42
C GLY A 9 -7.41 28.18 14.01
N ILE A 10 -6.29 27.50 13.71
CA ILE A 10 -4.99 28.12 13.40
C ILE A 10 -4.91 28.58 11.93
N ILE A 11 -5.34 27.72 10.99
CA ILE A 11 -5.31 27.98 9.55
C ILE A 11 -6.75 28.11 9.06
N PRO A 12 -7.12 29.22 8.41
CA PRO A 12 -8.46 29.38 7.85
C PRO A 12 -8.64 28.41 6.67
N GLY A 13 -9.67 27.56 6.74
CA GLY A 13 -9.98 26.63 5.66
C GLY A 13 -10.88 25.49 6.12
N THR A 14 -11.37 24.73 5.15
CA THR A 14 -12.19 23.54 5.39
C THR A 14 -11.53 22.35 4.72
N VAL A 15 -11.36 21.29 5.48
CA VAL A 15 -10.97 19.97 4.97
C VAL A 15 -12.18 19.37 4.26
N SER A 16 -12.01 18.94 3.01
CA SER A 16 -13.09 18.41 2.17
C SER A 16 -12.66 17.13 1.48
N GLN A 17 -13.60 16.24 1.20
CA GLN A 17 -13.32 14.97 0.53
C GLN A 17 -12.86 15.20 -0.92
N PHE A 18 -12.00 14.32 -1.44
CA PHE A 18 -11.77 14.22 -2.88
C PHE A 18 -13.07 13.89 -3.62
N PRO A 19 -13.36 14.55 -4.75
CA PRO A 19 -14.40 14.08 -5.65
C PRO A 19 -13.98 12.71 -6.20
N THR A 20 -14.95 11.84 -6.48
CA THR A 20 -14.72 10.55 -7.13
C THR A 20 -14.75 10.65 -8.66
N GLU A 21 -15.07 11.83 -9.20
CA GLU A 21 -15.08 12.14 -10.63
C GLU A 21 -14.61 13.58 -10.86
N VAL A 22 -13.74 13.77 -11.85
CA VAL A 22 -13.19 15.07 -12.26
C VAL A 22 -13.21 15.13 -13.78
N GLN A 23 -13.87 16.13 -14.36
CA GLN A 23 -13.97 16.31 -15.82
C GLN A 23 -14.48 15.07 -16.58
N GLY A 24 -15.43 14.33 -16.00
CA GLY A 24 -15.97 13.09 -16.59
C GLY A 24 -15.03 11.89 -16.50
N GLN A 25 -13.87 12.04 -15.84
CA GLN A 25 -12.94 10.95 -15.56
C GLN A 25 -13.03 10.56 -14.09
N ARG A 26 -13.09 9.26 -13.83
CA ARG A 26 -13.10 8.74 -12.46
C ARG A 26 -11.77 9.05 -11.76
N LEU A 27 -11.85 9.57 -10.54
CA LEU A 27 -10.72 9.73 -9.65
C LEU A 27 -10.83 8.69 -8.53
N THR A 28 -9.79 7.89 -8.37
CA THR A 28 -9.75 6.90 -7.30
C THR A 28 -9.63 7.58 -5.93
N VAL A 29 -10.41 7.19 -4.93
CA VAL A 29 -10.33 7.80 -3.58
C VAL A 29 -10.40 6.69 -2.53
N PRO A 30 -9.43 6.55 -1.61
CA PRO A 30 -8.41 7.54 -1.20
C PRO A 30 -7.29 7.80 -2.23
N HIS A 31 -6.70 8.99 -2.17
CA HIS A 31 -5.40 9.28 -2.75
C HIS A 31 -4.37 8.46 -1.99
N MET A 32 -3.92 7.36 -2.58
CA MET A 32 -3.03 6.38 -1.94
C MET A 32 -1.83 6.06 -2.86
N GLY A 33 -0.67 6.62 -2.53
CA GLY A 33 0.57 6.36 -3.25
C GLY A 33 1.53 7.54 -3.29
N TRP A 34 2.45 7.49 -4.26
CA TRP A 34 3.59 8.39 -4.34
C TRP A 34 3.35 9.52 -5.34
N ASN A 35 3.25 10.75 -4.85
CA ASN A 35 2.94 11.92 -5.67
C ASN A 35 4.01 13.02 -5.48
N GLY A 36 4.13 13.90 -6.47
CA GLY A 36 5.02 15.05 -6.40
C GLY A 36 4.47 16.13 -5.47
N ALA A 37 5.35 16.87 -4.81
CA ALA A 37 4.99 18.04 -4.01
C ALA A 37 5.73 19.27 -4.54
N ARG A 38 4.96 20.27 -4.97
CA ARG A 38 5.47 21.56 -5.44
C ARG A 38 5.66 22.50 -4.27
N PHE A 39 6.89 22.55 -3.76
CA PHE A 39 7.24 23.50 -2.72
C PHE A 39 7.34 24.90 -3.31
N SER A 40 6.54 25.83 -2.79
CA SER A 40 6.54 27.23 -3.13
C SER A 40 6.72 28.02 -1.84
N GLY A 41 7.75 28.86 -1.78
CA GLY A 41 8.00 29.66 -0.59
C GLY A 41 8.85 30.86 -0.93
N ASN A 42 8.28 32.06 -0.76
CA ASN A 42 8.99 33.32 -0.93
C ASN A 42 9.98 33.61 0.23
N ASP A 43 9.84 32.90 1.36
CA ASP A 43 10.49 33.23 2.64
C ASP A 43 11.39 32.08 3.17
N GLY A 44 12.18 31.45 2.30
CA GLY A 44 13.15 30.43 2.71
C GLY A 44 12.56 29.06 3.10
N GLY A 45 11.37 28.72 2.58
CA GLY A 45 10.77 27.36 2.71
C GLY A 45 11.60 26.23 2.05
N LEU A 46 12.69 26.59 1.35
CA LEU A 46 13.66 25.66 0.77
C LEU A 46 14.49 24.87 1.79
N TYR A 47 14.49 25.23 3.08
CA TYR A 47 15.28 24.48 4.05
C TYR A 47 14.73 23.05 4.24
N LEU A 48 13.40 22.85 4.20
CA LEU A 48 12.80 21.53 4.36
C LEU A 48 13.17 20.59 3.22
N THR A 49 13.40 21.14 2.04
CA THR A 49 13.75 20.40 0.83
C THR A 49 15.24 20.54 0.47
N GLU A 50 16.08 21.02 1.39
CA GLU A 50 17.53 21.07 1.17
C GLU A 50 18.07 19.67 0.89
N GLY A 51 18.68 19.48 -0.29
CA GLY A 51 19.18 18.19 -0.75
C GLY A 51 18.10 17.19 -1.18
N VAL A 52 16.87 17.64 -1.43
CA VAL A 52 15.78 16.83 -2.03
C VAL A 52 15.67 17.18 -3.51
N ASP A 53 15.74 16.18 -4.38
CA ASP A 53 15.47 16.37 -5.82
C ASP A 53 14.01 16.81 -6.01
N PRO A 54 13.71 17.91 -6.72
CA PRO A 54 12.34 18.37 -6.96
C PRO A 54 11.42 17.37 -7.70
N SER A 55 12.00 16.39 -8.40
CA SER A 55 11.28 15.29 -9.06
C SER A 55 10.95 14.13 -8.11
N SER A 56 11.48 14.16 -6.88
CA SER A 56 11.20 13.18 -5.84
C SER A 56 9.72 13.12 -5.48
N ARG A 57 9.30 11.95 -5.02
CA ARG A 57 7.91 11.68 -4.63
C ARG A 57 7.81 11.41 -3.15
N VAL A 58 6.71 11.82 -2.55
CA VAL A 58 6.36 11.57 -1.15
C VAL A 58 5.05 10.79 -1.07
N TYR A 59 4.86 10.04 0.02
CA TYR A 59 3.75 9.12 0.19
C TYR A 59 2.53 9.80 0.81
N PHE A 60 1.40 9.74 0.10
CA PHE A 60 0.10 10.23 0.52
C PHE A 60 -0.86 9.06 0.75
N VAL A 61 -1.70 9.16 1.77
CA VAL A 61 -2.73 8.16 2.10
C VAL A 61 -3.93 8.84 2.78
N HIS A 62 -4.85 9.41 1.99
CA HIS A 62 -5.96 10.21 2.52
C HIS A 62 -7.14 10.35 1.55
N SER A 63 -8.36 10.45 2.09
CA SER A 63 -9.57 10.73 1.30
C SER A 63 -9.99 12.20 1.31
N PHE A 64 -9.39 13.01 2.19
CA PHE A 64 -9.78 14.38 2.47
C PHE A 64 -8.58 15.29 2.33
N ARG A 65 -8.80 16.52 1.85
CA ARG A 65 -7.75 17.48 1.52
C ARG A 65 -8.19 18.91 1.79
N VAL A 66 -7.20 19.79 1.93
CA VAL A 66 -7.39 21.24 1.99
C VAL A 66 -7.15 21.85 0.61
N LEU A 67 -8.09 22.68 0.15
CA LEU A 67 -7.92 23.45 -1.09
C LEU A 67 -7.13 24.73 -0.82
N PRO A 68 -6.29 25.20 -1.75
CA PRO A 68 -5.65 26.50 -1.64
C PRO A 68 -6.70 27.62 -1.55
N THR A 69 -6.53 28.56 -0.63
CA THR A 69 -7.41 29.73 -0.50
C THR A 69 -6.60 31.01 -0.35
N PRO A 70 -7.10 32.17 -0.80
CA PRO A 70 -6.43 33.45 -0.57
C PRO A 70 -6.18 33.75 0.92
N ALA A 71 -7.08 33.30 1.80
CA ALA A 71 -7.00 33.53 3.24
C ALA A 71 -5.88 32.71 3.92
N ALA A 72 -5.42 31.62 3.30
CA ALA A 72 -4.32 30.78 3.79
C ALA A 72 -3.10 30.78 2.85
N ALA A 73 -2.99 31.79 1.97
CA ALA A 73 -1.92 31.88 1.00
C ALA A 73 -0.54 32.04 1.67
N ASP A 74 -0.47 32.79 2.77
CA ASP A 74 0.73 32.98 3.60
C ASP A 74 1.16 31.71 4.35
N TRP A 75 0.27 30.73 4.47
CA TRP A 75 0.54 29.43 5.08
C TRP A 75 1.01 28.37 4.10
N THR A 76 0.68 28.51 2.81
CA THR A 76 0.87 27.43 1.85
C THR A 76 2.36 27.28 1.54
N LEU A 77 2.93 26.11 1.89
CA LEU A 77 4.34 25.79 1.66
C LEU A 77 4.51 24.86 0.46
N ALA A 78 3.57 23.94 0.25
CA ALA A 78 3.58 23.09 -0.93
C ALA A 78 2.17 22.76 -1.42
N THR A 79 2.04 22.57 -2.72
CA THR A 79 0.82 22.04 -3.36
C THR A 79 1.11 20.75 -4.11
N THR A 80 0.08 19.93 -4.30
CA THR A 80 0.14 18.70 -5.09
C THR A 80 -1.09 18.62 -5.99
N SER A 81 -0.97 17.99 -7.16
CA SER A 81 -2.11 17.74 -8.05
C SER A 81 -2.63 16.31 -7.89
N TYR A 82 -3.92 16.18 -7.60
CA TYR A 82 -4.66 14.92 -7.60
C TYR A 82 -6.15 15.21 -7.82
N GLY A 83 -6.64 15.03 -9.05
CA GLY A 83 -7.98 15.46 -9.45
C GLY A 83 -8.21 16.97 -9.22
N GLY A 84 -7.15 17.76 -9.36
CA GLY A 84 -7.09 19.17 -8.98
C GLY A 84 -6.04 19.45 -7.91
N GLU A 85 -5.67 20.72 -7.77
CA GLU A 85 -4.65 21.14 -6.82
C GLU A 85 -5.14 21.13 -5.37
N PHE A 86 -4.26 20.73 -4.45
CA PHE A 86 -4.48 20.79 -3.01
C PHE A 86 -3.23 21.18 -2.24
N VAL A 87 -3.41 21.67 -1.01
CA VAL A 87 -2.31 22.03 -0.12
C VAL A 87 -1.71 20.75 0.48
N SER A 88 -0.45 20.46 0.17
CA SER A 88 0.25 19.26 0.64
C SER A 88 1.27 19.53 1.75
N ALA A 89 1.65 20.79 1.97
CA ALA A 89 2.35 21.24 3.17
C ALA A 89 2.02 22.70 3.51
N VAL A 90 2.08 23.03 4.80
CA VAL A 90 1.88 24.38 5.33
C VAL A 90 3.03 24.80 6.24
N ARG A 91 3.31 26.10 6.31
CA ARG A 91 4.27 26.70 7.23
C ARG A 91 3.88 28.13 7.60
N ARG A 92 3.99 28.47 8.88
CA ARG A 92 4.07 29.88 9.34
C ARG A 92 4.81 29.96 10.67
N GLY A 93 5.88 30.77 10.72
CA GLY A 93 6.78 30.79 11.87
C GLY A 93 7.40 29.41 12.12
N ASP A 94 7.25 28.90 13.34
CA ASP A 94 7.74 27.58 13.77
C ASP A 94 6.75 26.44 13.48
N ILE A 95 5.55 26.75 12.97
CA ILE A 95 4.54 25.74 12.64
C ILE A 95 4.83 25.24 11.24
N VAL A 96 5.03 23.92 11.10
CA VAL A 96 5.13 23.20 9.83
C VAL A 96 4.24 21.95 9.93
N ALA A 97 3.49 21.65 8.87
CA ALA A 97 2.75 20.40 8.77
C ALA A 97 2.72 19.91 7.31
N THR A 98 2.69 18.59 7.13
CA THR A 98 2.60 17.92 5.83
C THR A 98 1.35 17.06 5.78
N GLN A 99 0.68 17.03 4.62
CA GLN A 99 -0.41 16.10 4.34
C GLN A 99 0.13 14.69 4.02
N PHE A 100 1.32 14.62 3.43
CA PHE A 100 2.06 13.37 3.21
C PHE A 100 2.77 12.93 4.49
N HIS A 101 3.14 11.65 4.53
CA HIS A 101 3.85 11.00 5.64
C HIS A 101 5.35 10.95 5.35
N PRO A 102 6.17 11.88 5.86
CA PRO A 102 7.61 11.84 5.61
C PRO A 102 8.26 10.56 6.19
N GLU A 103 7.78 10.05 7.31
CA GLU A 103 8.22 8.77 7.90
C GLU A 103 7.91 7.55 7.03
N LYS A 104 6.98 7.68 6.06
CA LYS A 104 6.65 6.66 5.05
C LYS A 104 7.10 7.03 3.65
N SER A 105 7.93 8.07 3.51
CA SER A 105 8.41 8.57 2.22
C SER A 105 9.85 8.15 1.87
N GLY A 106 10.36 7.10 2.53
CA GLY A 106 11.73 6.61 2.35
C GLY A 106 12.80 7.67 2.64
N GLY A 107 13.92 7.61 1.93
CA GLY A 107 15.03 8.56 2.10
C GLY A 107 14.64 10.03 1.95
N VAL A 108 13.75 10.34 0.99
CA VAL A 108 13.24 11.70 0.76
C VAL A 108 12.54 12.24 1.99
N GLY A 109 11.67 11.44 2.60
CA GLY A 109 10.95 11.84 3.80
C GLY A 109 11.84 11.95 5.04
N LEU A 110 12.80 11.03 5.21
CA LEU A 110 13.81 11.12 6.27
C LEU A 110 14.66 12.38 6.13
N ARG A 111 15.02 12.76 4.90
CA ARG A 111 15.71 14.02 4.60
C ARG A 111 14.87 15.23 5.03
N ILE A 112 13.59 15.24 4.70
CA ILE A 112 12.65 16.32 5.12
C ILE A 112 12.56 16.41 6.65
N LEU A 113 12.44 15.29 7.36
CA LEU A 113 12.41 15.26 8.83
C LEU A 113 13.74 15.75 9.43
N ALA A 114 14.86 15.30 8.91
CA ALA A 114 16.17 15.74 9.36
C ALA A 114 16.38 17.25 9.12
N ASN A 115 15.92 17.77 7.99
CA ASN A 115 15.95 19.20 7.69
C ASN A 115 15.08 20.00 8.67
N PHE A 116 13.88 19.51 8.99
CA PHE A 116 13.02 20.11 10.02
C PHE A 116 13.72 20.20 11.37
N LEU A 117 14.29 19.09 11.85
CA LEU A 117 14.98 19.02 13.14
C LEU A 117 16.24 19.89 13.18
N ASN A 118 17.06 19.84 12.12
CA ASN A 118 18.31 20.58 12.04
C ASN A 118 18.10 22.10 11.93
N HIS A 119 17.05 22.55 11.25
CA HIS A 119 16.71 23.97 11.22
C HIS A 119 16.38 24.49 12.61
N HIS A 120 15.58 23.74 13.39
CA HIS A 120 15.24 24.14 14.75
C HIS A 120 16.47 24.19 15.67
N LEU A 121 17.41 23.23 15.52
CA LEU A 121 18.69 23.25 16.25
C LEU A 121 19.57 24.46 15.89
N LYS A 122 19.62 24.86 14.61
CA LYS A 122 20.37 26.04 14.15
C LYS A 122 19.76 27.34 14.69
N VAL A 123 18.43 27.46 14.67
CA VAL A 123 17.71 28.66 15.15
C VAL A 123 17.78 28.80 16.68
N GLN A 124 17.78 27.70 17.43
CA GLN A 124 17.89 27.70 18.90
C GLN A 124 19.33 27.77 19.43
N SER A 125 20.32 28.21 18.64
CA SER A 125 21.73 28.27 19.02
C SER A 125 22.03 29.27 20.15
N VAL A 126 21.65 28.88 21.37
CA VAL A 126 22.26 29.24 22.66
C VAL A 126 23.16 28.10 23.16
N ASP A 127 23.08 26.89 22.58
CA ASP A 127 23.88 25.74 23.00
C ASP A 127 24.60 25.06 21.80
N GLN A 128 25.88 25.38 21.65
CA GLN A 128 26.78 24.87 20.60
C GLN A 128 27.20 23.40 20.82
N SER A 129 26.71 22.71 21.87
CA SER A 129 27.07 21.33 22.17
C SER A 129 26.28 20.26 21.40
N ARG A 130 25.19 20.65 20.71
CA ARG A 130 24.35 19.72 19.95
C ARG A 130 24.88 19.49 18.54
N VAL A 131 25.26 18.25 18.25
CA VAL A 131 25.67 17.80 16.92
C VAL A 131 24.43 17.69 16.01
N PRO A 132 24.44 18.27 14.80
CA PRO A 132 23.35 18.09 13.83
C PRO A 132 23.08 16.61 13.56
N LEU A 133 21.82 16.25 13.32
CA LEU A 133 21.47 14.87 12.97
C LEU A 133 22.12 14.49 11.63
N PRO A 134 22.68 13.28 11.51
CA PRO A 134 23.23 12.79 10.25
C PRO A 134 22.10 12.78 9.23
N ILE A 135 22.32 13.49 8.13
CA ILE A 135 21.32 13.54 7.07
C ILE A 135 21.61 12.38 6.11
N PRO A 136 20.66 11.45 5.87
CA PRO A 136 20.95 10.20 5.14
C PRO A 136 21.58 10.46 3.77
N GLY A 137 22.84 10.07 3.57
CA GLY A 137 23.60 10.29 2.32
C GLY A 137 23.30 9.28 1.20
N ASN A 138 22.61 8.18 1.49
CA ASN A 138 22.61 6.96 0.66
C ASN A 138 21.46 6.84 -0.36
N PHE A 139 20.96 7.96 -0.89
CA PHE A 139 20.09 7.91 -2.08
C PHE A 139 20.66 8.80 -3.18
N GLU A 140 22.00 8.77 -3.35
CA GLU A 140 22.59 9.17 -4.62
C GLU A 140 22.21 8.10 -5.66
N PRO A 141 21.73 8.48 -6.86
CA PRO A 141 21.42 7.51 -7.90
C PRO A 141 22.68 6.69 -8.19
N ALA A 142 22.49 5.39 -8.44
CA ALA A 142 23.57 4.49 -8.82
C ALA A 142 24.40 5.12 -9.95
N ASP A 143 25.67 5.39 -9.62
CA ASP A 143 26.80 5.71 -10.49
C ASP A 143 26.40 6.13 -11.93
N SER A 144 26.13 7.42 -12.14
CA SER A 144 26.00 7.96 -13.49
C SER A 144 27.37 7.90 -14.17
N GLY A 145 27.64 6.82 -14.90
CA GLY A 145 28.77 6.74 -15.82
C GLY A 145 28.85 8.02 -16.65
N SER A 146 30.01 8.67 -16.63
CA SER A 146 30.22 10.02 -17.12
C SER A 146 29.73 10.20 -18.57
N PRO A 147 28.89 11.20 -18.88
CA PRO A 147 28.59 11.54 -20.26
C PRO A 147 29.78 12.29 -20.89
N PRO A 148 30.06 12.10 -22.19
CA PRO A 148 31.14 12.82 -22.86
C PRO A 148 30.82 14.31 -22.94
N ALA A 149 31.86 15.13 -22.75
CA ALA A 149 31.78 16.58 -22.75
C ALA A 149 31.42 17.15 -24.13
N SER A 150 30.33 17.94 -24.20
CA SER A 150 30.29 19.21 -24.93
C SER A 150 28.95 19.93 -24.73
N CYS A 151 29.03 21.23 -24.49
CA CYS A 151 27.95 22.14 -24.12
C CYS A 151 26.86 22.35 -25.19
N SER A 152 25.62 22.61 -24.74
CA SER A 152 24.78 23.68 -25.28
C SER A 152 23.81 24.19 -24.21
N SER A 153 23.86 25.49 -23.95
CA SER A 153 23.02 26.22 -23.01
C SER A 153 21.59 26.38 -23.54
N THR A 154 20.67 25.60 -23.00
CA THR A 154 19.22 25.82 -23.06
C THR A 154 18.72 25.98 -21.62
N PRO A 155 17.81 26.93 -21.33
CA PRO A 155 17.23 27.03 -20.00
C PRO A 155 16.53 25.70 -19.65
N PRO A 156 16.56 25.27 -18.38
CA PRO A 156 16.06 23.96 -18.01
C PRO A 156 14.56 23.91 -18.29
N VAL A 157 14.18 23.10 -19.28
CA VAL A 157 12.83 22.54 -19.35
C VAL A 157 12.62 21.78 -18.05
N ALA A 158 11.55 22.07 -17.32
CA ALA A 158 11.23 21.40 -16.07
C ALA A 158 11.22 19.87 -16.30
N PRO A 159 11.94 19.08 -15.47
CA PRO A 159 11.94 17.63 -15.62
C PRO A 159 10.55 17.05 -15.34
N PRO A 160 10.20 15.89 -15.92
CA PRO A 160 8.85 15.30 -15.92
C PRO A 160 8.31 14.82 -14.54
N GLY A 161 8.90 15.26 -13.43
CA GLY A 161 8.49 14.88 -12.07
C GLY A 161 7.30 15.66 -11.51
N VAL A 162 7.00 16.83 -12.09
CA VAL A 162 5.90 17.71 -11.68
C VAL A 162 5.15 18.15 -12.93
N GLY A 163 4.04 17.47 -13.21
CA GLY A 163 3.15 17.85 -14.31
C GLY A 163 2.50 19.20 -14.07
N PRO A 164 1.77 19.73 -15.08
CA PRO A 164 0.93 20.92 -14.93
C PRO A 164 0.03 20.79 -13.69
N ALA A 165 -0.41 21.92 -13.11
CA ALA A 165 -1.26 21.93 -11.92
C ALA A 165 -2.54 21.08 -12.08
N GLU A 166 -2.96 20.83 -13.31
CA GLU A 166 -4.17 20.12 -13.68
C GLU A 166 -3.98 18.61 -13.90
N GLU A 167 -2.75 18.11 -14.02
CA GLU A 167 -2.49 16.69 -14.33
C GLU A 167 -2.13 15.87 -13.09
N THR A 168 -2.84 14.75 -12.90
CA THR A 168 -2.58 13.80 -11.80
C THR A 168 -1.48 12.84 -12.20
N LEU A 169 -0.28 13.04 -11.67
CA LEU A 169 0.87 12.15 -11.92
C LEU A 169 1.16 11.25 -10.71
N LEU A 170 0.18 10.47 -10.27
CA LEU A 170 0.41 9.48 -9.19
C LEU A 170 1.28 8.34 -9.72
N ALA A 171 2.33 7.96 -8.98
CA ALA A 171 3.19 6.86 -9.40
C ALA A 171 2.47 5.52 -9.33
N LYS A 172 2.75 4.66 -10.31
CA LYS A 172 2.38 3.24 -10.24
C LYS A 172 3.17 2.59 -9.12
N ARG A 173 2.47 1.95 -8.18
CA ARG A 173 3.08 1.31 -7.01
C ARG A 173 3.48 -0.13 -7.32
N ILE A 174 4.72 -0.46 -6.96
CA ILE A 174 5.25 -1.82 -6.97
C ILE A 174 5.28 -2.34 -5.54
N ILE A 175 4.38 -3.28 -5.23
CA ILE A 175 4.21 -3.84 -3.89
C ILE A 175 4.94 -5.18 -3.81
N ALA A 176 5.82 -5.32 -2.82
CA ALA A 176 6.49 -6.58 -2.53
C ALA A 176 5.78 -7.28 -1.37
N VAL A 177 5.49 -8.58 -1.51
CA VAL A 177 4.78 -9.35 -0.48
C VAL A 177 5.60 -10.55 -0.01
N LEU A 178 5.45 -10.91 1.26
CA LEU A 178 6.03 -12.11 1.84
C LEU A 178 5.02 -12.86 2.72
N ASP A 179 5.00 -14.18 2.59
CA ASP A 179 4.31 -15.08 3.51
C ASP A 179 5.11 -15.24 4.79
N VAL A 180 4.47 -15.04 5.94
CA VAL A 180 5.05 -15.31 7.25
C VAL A 180 4.39 -16.54 7.85
N ARG A 181 5.17 -17.59 8.08
CA ARG A 181 4.71 -18.88 8.63
C ARG A 181 5.50 -19.26 9.87
N SER A 182 4.93 -20.15 10.68
CA SER A 182 5.68 -20.83 11.75
C SER A 182 6.19 -22.17 11.25
N ASN A 183 7.47 -22.46 11.42
CA ASN A 183 8.02 -23.80 11.19
C ASN A 183 7.69 -24.75 12.37
N ASP A 184 8.11 -26.02 12.26
CA ASP A 184 7.90 -27.05 13.29
C ASP A 184 8.55 -26.71 14.65
N GLN A 185 9.63 -25.92 14.62
CA GLN A 185 10.33 -25.43 15.83
C GLN A 185 9.64 -24.20 16.44
N GLY A 186 8.66 -23.63 15.74
CA GLY A 186 7.93 -22.43 16.15
C GLY A 186 8.59 -21.11 15.77
N ASP A 187 9.68 -21.13 14.99
CA ASP A 187 10.29 -19.93 14.43
C ASP A 187 9.46 -19.39 13.27
N LEU A 188 9.56 -18.08 13.07
CA LEU A 188 8.98 -17.43 11.90
C LEU A 188 9.89 -17.56 10.70
N VAL A 189 9.34 -18.08 9.62
CA VAL A 189 10.04 -18.27 8.35
C VAL A 189 9.25 -17.63 7.22
N VAL A 190 9.98 -17.25 6.17
CA VAL A 190 9.39 -16.92 4.89
C VAL A 190 9.42 -18.17 4.03
N THR A 191 8.30 -18.51 3.42
CA THR A 191 8.20 -19.61 2.46
C THR A 191 7.58 -19.08 1.18
N LYS A 192 7.95 -19.66 0.05
CA LYS A 192 7.24 -19.46 -1.20
C LYS A 192 6.46 -20.72 -1.56
N GLY A 193 5.35 -20.53 -2.27
CA GLY A 193 4.43 -21.54 -2.80
C GLY A 193 5.00 -22.54 -3.81
N ASP A 194 6.26 -22.94 -3.69
CA ASP A 194 6.77 -24.24 -4.10
C ASP A 194 8.05 -24.51 -3.29
N GLN A 195 8.04 -25.65 -2.61
CA GLN A 195 9.06 -26.23 -1.72
C GLN A 195 10.41 -25.49 -1.62
N TYR A 196 10.55 -24.64 -0.60
CA TYR A 196 11.87 -24.40 0.01
C TYR A 196 12.03 -25.39 1.17
N ASP A 197 12.97 -26.32 1.05
CA ASP A 197 13.36 -27.23 2.12
C ASP A 197 13.92 -26.38 3.28
N VAL A 198 13.14 -26.26 4.37
CA VAL A 198 13.42 -25.38 5.53
C VAL A 198 14.55 -25.93 6.42
N ARG A 199 15.41 -26.80 5.88
CA ARG A 199 16.52 -27.44 6.59
C ARG A 199 17.83 -26.69 6.37
N GLU A 200 17.94 -25.50 6.92
CA GLU A 200 19.27 -24.98 7.26
C GLU A 200 19.82 -25.78 8.45
N LYS A 201 20.95 -26.46 8.24
CA LYS A 201 21.71 -27.11 9.31
C LYS A 201 22.20 -26.04 10.27
N SER A 202 21.64 -26.01 11.47
CA SER A 202 22.18 -25.21 12.57
C SER A 202 23.59 -25.69 12.88
N SER A 203 24.56 -24.79 12.80
CA SER A 203 25.87 -24.95 13.42
C SER A 203 25.68 -25.08 14.92
N SER A 204 26.16 -26.20 15.45
CA SER A 204 26.10 -26.58 16.85
C SER A 204 26.90 -25.63 17.72
N ASP A 205 26.23 -24.85 18.57
CA ASP A 205 26.82 -24.41 19.83
C ASP A 205 25.78 -24.49 20.96
N GLY A 206 26.01 -25.45 21.84
CA GLY A 206 25.10 -25.86 22.91
C GLY A 206 25.28 -25.05 24.19
N SER A 207 24.51 -23.96 24.33
CA SER A 207 24.26 -23.36 25.64
C SER A 207 22.76 -23.20 25.88
N GLY A 208 22.24 -23.87 26.92
CA GLY A 208 20.83 -23.96 27.29
C GLY A 208 20.22 -22.66 27.83
N GLY A 209 20.16 -21.63 26.99
CA GLY A 209 19.31 -20.46 27.17
C GLY A 209 17.99 -20.63 26.44
N ARG A 210 16.92 -20.04 26.99
CA ARG A 210 15.56 -19.96 26.42
C ARG A 210 15.63 -19.74 24.89
N ALA A 211 15.13 -20.70 24.11
CA ALA A 211 15.27 -20.71 22.64
C ALA A 211 14.83 -19.37 22.05
N VAL A 212 15.80 -18.61 21.53
CA VAL A 212 15.56 -17.33 20.86
C VAL A 212 14.83 -17.65 19.56
N ARG A 213 13.54 -17.31 19.49
CA ARG A 213 12.75 -17.44 18.26
C ARG A 213 13.40 -16.55 17.19
N ASN A 214 13.78 -17.14 16.06
CA ASN A 214 14.49 -16.41 15.02
C ASN A 214 13.51 -15.62 14.13
N HIS A 215 13.08 -14.45 14.62
CA HIS A 215 12.21 -13.53 13.87
C HIS A 215 12.95 -12.78 12.73
N GLY A 216 14.25 -12.99 12.55
CA GLY A 216 15.09 -12.20 11.65
C GLY A 216 14.82 -12.41 10.17
N LYS A 217 14.30 -13.57 9.74
CA LYS A 217 14.14 -13.88 8.31
C LYS A 217 13.07 -13.03 7.62
N PRO A 218 11.83 -12.89 8.15
CA PRO A 218 10.84 -11.98 7.56
C PRO A 218 11.29 -10.51 7.56
N VAL A 219 11.91 -10.07 8.66
CA VAL A 219 12.39 -8.67 8.81
C VAL A 219 13.50 -8.37 7.81
N ALA A 220 14.49 -9.26 7.68
CA ALA A 220 15.60 -9.08 6.75
C ALA A 220 15.12 -9.06 5.29
N LEU A 221 14.19 -9.93 4.91
CA LEU A 221 13.63 -9.93 3.56
C LEU A 221 12.81 -8.66 3.28
N ALA A 222 11.95 -8.25 4.22
CA ALA A 222 11.18 -7.01 4.09
C ALA A 222 12.10 -5.79 3.96
N LYS A 223 13.19 -5.75 4.73
CA LYS A 223 14.22 -4.71 4.63
C LYS A 223 14.91 -4.72 3.27
N ARG A 224 15.24 -5.91 2.75
CA ARG A 224 15.82 -6.06 1.40
C ARG A 224 14.86 -5.50 0.34
N TYR A 225 13.57 -5.83 0.40
CA TYR A 225 12.58 -5.27 -0.52
C TYR A 225 12.53 -3.74 -0.47
N PHE A 226 12.57 -3.15 0.73
CA PHE A 226 12.63 -1.69 0.87
C PHE A 226 13.90 -1.10 0.25
N GLU A 227 15.07 -1.69 0.50
CA GLU A 227 16.37 -1.25 -0.05
C GLU A 227 16.44 -1.41 -1.58
N GLU A 228 15.80 -2.44 -2.13
CA GLU A 228 15.62 -2.67 -3.57
C GLU A 228 14.59 -1.72 -4.21
N GLY A 229 13.90 -0.92 -3.39
CA GLY A 229 12.99 0.13 -3.84
C GLY A 229 11.52 -0.26 -3.85
N ALA A 230 11.04 -1.23 -3.06
CA ALA A 230 9.61 -1.49 -2.91
C ALA A 230 8.86 -0.21 -2.49
N ASP A 231 7.70 0.04 -3.10
CA ASP A 231 6.85 1.18 -2.76
C ASP A 231 6.00 0.93 -1.51
N GLU A 232 5.81 -0.34 -1.17
CA GLU A 232 5.06 -0.86 -0.03
C GLU A 232 5.47 -2.32 0.21
N VAL A 233 5.48 -2.75 1.47
CA VAL A 233 5.77 -4.14 1.85
C VAL A 233 4.56 -4.76 2.54
N ALA A 234 4.05 -5.86 2.01
CA ALA A 234 2.93 -6.61 2.56
C ALA A 234 3.38 -7.91 3.25
N PHE A 235 2.88 -8.16 4.45
CA PHE A 235 3.11 -9.38 5.21
C PHE A 235 1.82 -10.21 5.24
N LEU A 236 1.83 -11.39 4.64
CA LEU A 236 0.72 -12.34 4.74
C LEU A 236 0.96 -13.27 5.93
N ASN A 237 0.30 -12.97 7.04
CA ASN A 237 0.37 -13.74 8.27
C ASN A 237 -0.46 -15.03 8.14
N ILE A 238 0.24 -16.13 7.89
CA ILE A 238 -0.33 -17.49 7.82
C ILE A 238 0.06 -18.27 9.09
N THR A 239 0.59 -17.58 10.11
CA THR A 239 0.84 -18.22 11.40
C THR A 239 -0.48 -18.63 12.03
N SER A 240 -0.55 -19.83 12.59
CA SER A 240 -1.67 -20.18 13.43
C SER A 240 -1.62 -19.31 14.69
N PHE A 241 -2.78 -18.80 15.11
CA PHE A 241 -2.92 -18.17 16.42
C PHE A 241 -2.59 -19.25 17.45
N LYS A 242 -1.33 -19.28 17.91
CA LYS A 242 -0.91 -20.16 18.99
C LYS A 242 -1.49 -19.60 20.30
N LYS A 243 -1.73 -20.51 21.25
CA LYS A 243 -2.24 -20.22 22.60
C LYS A 243 -1.52 -19.01 23.22
N GLY A 244 -2.28 -18.08 23.79
CA GLY A 244 -1.72 -16.93 24.51
C GLY A 244 -2.52 -15.64 24.34
N VAL A 245 -2.00 -14.59 24.98
CA VAL A 245 -2.50 -13.22 24.88
C VAL A 245 -2.14 -12.66 23.51
N ILE A 246 -3.02 -11.83 22.96
CA ILE A 246 -2.80 -11.19 21.66
C ILE A 246 -1.51 -10.37 21.58
N ASP A 247 -1.04 -9.85 22.70
CA ASP A 247 0.20 -9.07 22.79
C ASP A 247 1.46 -9.93 22.57
N ASP A 248 1.35 -11.27 22.70
CA ASP A 248 2.46 -12.21 22.47
C ASP A 248 2.51 -12.73 21.02
N MET A 249 1.71 -12.17 20.11
CA MET A 249 1.66 -12.62 18.72
C MET A 249 3.00 -12.36 18.01
N PRO A 250 3.67 -13.40 17.48
CA PRO A 250 4.96 -13.26 16.81
C PRO A 250 5.00 -12.23 15.66
N MET A 251 3.86 -12.02 14.99
CA MET A 251 3.74 -11.07 13.89
C MET A 251 3.83 -9.61 14.35
N LEU A 252 3.45 -9.30 15.60
CA LEU A 252 3.61 -7.96 16.17
C LEU A 252 5.10 -7.61 16.28
N GLU A 253 5.90 -8.52 16.83
CA GLU A 253 7.36 -8.33 16.95
C GLU A 253 8.05 -8.20 15.58
N VAL A 254 7.57 -8.91 14.55
CA VAL A 254 8.06 -8.75 13.18
C VAL A 254 7.79 -7.33 12.67
N LEU A 255 6.58 -6.81 12.87
CA LEU A 255 6.24 -5.45 12.44
C LEU A 255 7.02 -4.40 13.23
N GLU A 256 7.17 -4.57 14.55
CA GLU A 256 7.93 -3.65 15.40
C GLU A 256 9.37 -3.54 14.87
N LYS A 257 10.04 -4.68 14.68
CA LYS A 257 11.40 -4.75 14.14
C LYS A 257 11.51 -4.25 12.70
N ALA A 258 10.52 -4.53 11.85
CA ALA A 258 10.48 -4.02 10.49
C ALA A 258 10.38 -2.49 10.48
N SER A 259 9.52 -1.93 11.32
CA SER A 259 9.27 -0.48 11.39
C SER A 259 10.47 0.34 11.88
N GLU A 260 11.44 -0.28 12.56
CA GLU A 260 12.69 0.38 12.98
C GLU A 260 13.57 0.82 11.80
N SER A 261 13.43 0.20 10.62
CA SER A 261 14.32 0.44 9.48
C SER A 261 13.65 0.52 8.11
N ILE A 262 12.35 0.24 8.02
CA ILE A 262 11.59 0.28 6.77
C ILE A 262 10.67 1.51 6.77
N PHE A 263 11.01 2.48 5.93
CA PHE A 263 10.34 3.79 5.87
C PHE A 263 9.41 3.92 4.65
N VAL A 264 8.73 2.83 4.32
CA VAL A 264 7.63 2.75 3.35
C VAL A 264 6.41 2.11 4.03
N PRO A 265 5.21 2.18 3.45
CA PRO A 265 4.02 1.59 4.04
C PRO A 265 4.16 0.08 4.27
N LEU A 266 3.69 -0.38 5.44
CA LEU A 266 3.63 -1.77 5.83
C LEU A 266 2.17 -2.22 5.90
N THR A 267 1.83 -3.26 5.14
CA THR A 267 0.50 -3.88 5.15
C THR A 267 0.58 -5.23 5.82
N VAL A 268 -0.35 -5.56 6.72
CA VAL A 268 -0.43 -6.90 7.31
C VAL A 268 -1.78 -7.54 7.01
N GLY A 269 -1.76 -8.72 6.42
CA GLY A 269 -2.94 -9.54 6.14
C GLY A 269 -2.94 -10.81 6.96
N GLY A 270 -4.11 -11.35 7.24
CA GLY A 270 -4.26 -12.60 8.01
C GLY A 270 -4.47 -12.37 9.50
N GLY A 271 -5.58 -12.89 10.02
CA GLY A 271 -5.89 -12.80 11.45
C GLY A 271 -6.66 -11.55 11.89
N ILE A 272 -7.07 -10.68 10.97
CA ILE A 272 -7.85 -9.47 11.27
C ILE A 272 -9.34 -9.85 11.43
N ARG A 273 -9.68 -10.34 12.62
CA ARG A 273 -11.00 -10.85 13.00
C ARG A 273 -11.15 -10.81 14.51
N ASP A 274 -12.38 -10.99 14.98
CA ASP A 274 -12.64 -11.24 16.40
C ASP A 274 -11.86 -12.47 16.87
N TYR A 275 -11.24 -12.34 18.03
CA TYR A 275 -10.40 -13.37 18.63
C TYR A 275 -10.81 -13.59 20.09
N THR A 276 -11.05 -14.85 20.45
CA THR A 276 -11.23 -15.27 21.84
C THR A 276 -10.12 -16.23 22.19
N ASP A 277 -9.35 -15.92 23.23
CA ASP A 277 -8.33 -16.83 23.73
C ASP A 277 -9.02 -18.05 24.38
N PRO A 278 -8.80 -19.26 23.86
CA PRO A 278 -9.45 -20.47 24.37
C PRO A 278 -9.01 -20.84 25.80
N VAL A 279 -7.91 -20.28 26.31
CA VAL A 279 -7.40 -20.58 27.67
C VAL A 279 -8.00 -19.63 28.69
N THR A 280 -7.94 -18.32 28.44
CA THR A 280 -8.42 -17.30 29.39
C THR A 280 -9.90 -16.97 29.22
N GLY A 281 -10.47 -17.25 28.04
CA GLY A 281 -11.83 -16.83 27.68
C GLY A 281 -11.96 -15.34 27.37
N GLN A 282 -10.85 -14.58 27.39
CA GLN A 282 -10.84 -13.17 27.03
C GLN A 282 -11.05 -13.01 25.53
N SER A 283 -11.89 -12.04 25.15
CA SER A 283 -12.20 -11.72 23.76
C SER A 283 -11.70 -10.33 23.37
N TRP A 284 -11.33 -10.20 22.10
CA TRP A 284 -10.96 -8.96 21.45
C TRP A 284 -11.71 -8.87 20.12
N SER A 285 -12.29 -7.72 19.86
CA SER A 285 -12.89 -7.37 18.57
C SER A 285 -11.83 -7.24 17.47
N SER A 286 -12.24 -7.39 16.22
CA SER A 286 -11.40 -7.15 15.04
C SER A 286 -10.74 -5.76 15.04
N LEU A 287 -11.42 -4.74 15.55
CA LEU A 287 -10.87 -3.39 15.76
C LEU A 287 -9.71 -3.38 16.78
N GLU A 288 -9.86 -4.08 17.90
CA GLU A 288 -8.80 -4.20 18.91
C GLU A 288 -7.61 -5.03 18.42
N VAL A 289 -7.87 -6.02 17.57
CA VAL A 289 -6.81 -6.76 16.87
C VAL A 289 -6.06 -5.83 15.92
N ALA A 290 -6.78 -5.11 15.06
CA ALA A 290 -6.19 -4.17 14.11
C ALA A 290 -5.39 -3.05 14.81
N ASN A 291 -5.92 -2.50 15.92
CA ASN A 291 -5.21 -1.49 16.73
C ASN A 291 -3.82 -1.98 17.17
N ARG A 292 -3.68 -3.22 17.59
CA ARG A 292 -2.36 -3.77 17.98
C ARG A 292 -1.40 -3.84 16.82
N TYR A 293 -1.87 -4.29 15.65
CA TYR A 293 -1.07 -4.30 14.44
C TYR A 293 -0.62 -2.90 14.03
N PHE A 294 -1.51 -1.90 14.11
CA PHE A 294 -1.16 -0.51 13.83
C PHE A 294 -0.10 0.02 14.81
N ARG A 295 -0.27 -0.25 16.11
CA ARG A 295 0.70 0.15 17.14
C ARG A 295 2.05 -0.56 17.01
N ALA A 296 2.06 -1.77 16.46
CA ALA A 296 3.27 -2.53 16.14
C ALA A 296 3.98 -2.03 14.87
N GLY A 297 3.36 -1.14 14.07
CA GLY A 297 4.01 -0.51 12.92
C GLY A 297 3.36 -0.80 11.56
N ALA A 298 2.26 -1.56 11.51
CA ALA A 298 1.46 -1.64 10.29
C ALA A 298 0.78 -0.29 10.01
N ASP A 299 0.64 0.06 8.73
CA ASP A 299 -0.12 1.22 8.27
C ASP A 299 -1.50 0.82 7.76
N LYS A 300 -1.62 -0.42 7.27
CA LYS A 300 -2.85 -0.99 6.72
C LYS A 300 -3.04 -2.43 7.18
N VAL A 301 -4.28 -2.83 7.34
CA VAL A 301 -4.67 -4.21 7.62
C VAL A 301 -5.47 -4.78 6.46
N SER A 302 -5.19 -6.04 6.11
CA SER A 302 -5.89 -6.76 5.06
C SER A 302 -6.90 -7.76 5.62
N VAL A 303 -8.17 -7.58 5.24
CA VAL A 303 -9.32 -8.41 5.61
C VAL A 303 -9.63 -9.38 4.47
N GLY A 304 -9.65 -10.68 4.76
CA GLY A 304 -9.92 -11.74 3.78
C GLY A 304 -11.29 -12.37 3.97
N SER A 305 -11.34 -13.56 4.55
CA SER A 305 -12.58 -14.36 4.65
C SER A 305 -13.74 -13.64 5.37
N THR A 306 -13.45 -12.83 6.38
CA THR A 306 -14.47 -12.05 7.09
C THR A 306 -15.10 -10.95 6.22
N ALA A 307 -14.43 -10.52 5.14
CA ALA A 307 -15.04 -9.62 4.15
C ALA A 307 -16.13 -10.34 3.33
N VAL A 308 -15.93 -11.62 3.01
CA VAL A 308 -16.94 -12.44 2.33
C VAL A 308 -18.15 -12.66 3.22
N ASP A 309 -17.92 -13.00 4.50
CA ASP A 309 -19.00 -13.14 5.50
C ASP A 309 -19.80 -11.82 5.62
N ALA A 310 -19.10 -10.68 5.74
CA ALA A 310 -19.73 -9.37 5.83
C ALA A 310 -20.55 -9.01 4.59
N ALA A 311 -20.08 -9.35 3.39
CA ALA A 311 -20.80 -9.08 2.15
C ALA A 311 -22.07 -9.93 2.00
N GLU A 312 -22.02 -11.21 2.42
CA GLU A 312 -23.21 -12.06 2.45
C GLU A 312 -24.24 -11.54 3.45
N ASP A 313 -23.81 -11.08 4.62
CA ASP A 313 -24.70 -10.50 5.63
C ASP A 313 -25.31 -9.18 5.17
N PHE A 314 -24.53 -8.33 4.49
CA PHE A 314 -25.02 -7.12 3.82
C PHE A 314 -26.12 -7.43 2.79
N LEU A 315 -25.92 -8.45 1.96
CA LEU A 315 -26.92 -8.89 0.98
C LEU A 315 -28.19 -9.43 1.65
N LYS A 316 -28.05 -10.28 2.69
CA LYS A 316 -29.19 -10.79 3.47
C LYS A 316 -29.96 -9.66 4.16
N ALA A 317 -29.28 -8.61 4.58
CA ALA A 317 -29.87 -7.42 5.19
C ALA A 317 -30.49 -6.44 4.17
N GLY A 318 -30.53 -6.78 2.88
CA GLY A 318 -31.13 -5.94 1.84
C GLY A 318 -30.26 -4.74 1.45
N GLY A 319 -28.94 -4.86 1.59
CA GLY A 319 -27.98 -3.82 1.25
C GLY A 319 -27.78 -2.76 2.35
N VAL A 320 -28.00 -3.13 3.60
CA VAL A 320 -27.84 -2.23 4.75
C VAL A 320 -26.56 -2.60 5.51
N PRO A 321 -25.61 -1.66 5.69
CA PRO A 321 -24.42 -1.87 6.51
C PRO A 321 -24.79 -2.24 7.96
N SER A 322 -24.09 -3.21 8.52
CA SER A 322 -24.39 -3.77 9.84
C SER A 322 -23.85 -2.92 11.00
N GLY A 323 -22.84 -2.10 10.73
CA GLY A 323 -22.02 -1.37 11.70
C GLY A 323 -21.05 -2.25 12.50
N VAL A 324 -21.01 -3.57 12.28
CA VAL A 324 -20.26 -4.52 13.13
C VAL A 324 -19.20 -5.32 12.41
N SER A 325 -19.13 -5.28 11.08
CA SER A 325 -18.06 -5.99 10.36
C SER A 325 -16.68 -5.37 10.66
N ALA A 326 -15.62 -6.15 10.46
CA ALA A 326 -14.25 -5.66 10.63
C ALA A 326 -13.96 -4.45 9.74
N ILE A 327 -14.48 -4.45 8.51
CA ILE A 327 -14.33 -3.34 7.56
C ILE A 327 -14.95 -2.07 8.17
N GLU A 328 -16.20 -2.16 8.61
CA GLU A 328 -16.95 -1.02 9.16
C GLU A 328 -16.29 -0.45 10.43
N GLN A 329 -15.95 -1.32 11.39
CA GLN A 329 -15.37 -0.91 12.66
C GLN A 329 -13.99 -0.25 12.47
N ILE A 330 -13.13 -0.83 11.63
CA ILE A 330 -11.77 -0.32 11.41
C ILE A 330 -11.82 0.97 10.61
N HIS A 331 -12.62 1.05 9.53
CA HIS A 331 -12.73 2.28 8.75
C HIS A 331 -13.26 3.44 9.59
N HIS A 332 -14.22 3.19 10.50
CA HIS A 332 -14.82 4.26 11.28
C HIS A 332 -13.79 4.95 12.18
N VAL A 333 -12.81 4.21 12.69
CA VAL A 333 -11.76 4.75 13.58
C VAL A 333 -10.54 5.25 12.81
N TYR A 334 -10.03 4.46 11.86
CA TYR A 334 -8.75 4.74 11.18
C TYR A 334 -8.92 5.35 9.78
N GLY A 335 -10.15 5.41 9.28
CA GLY A 335 -10.46 5.79 7.90
C GLY A 335 -10.33 4.62 6.93
N ARG A 336 -11.01 4.72 5.78
CA ARG A 336 -11.00 3.66 4.75
C ARG A 336 -9.60 3.31 4.27
N GLN A 337 -8.70 4.29 4.25
CA GLN A 337 -7.32 4.12 3.79
C GLN A 337 -6.50 3.10 4.61
N ALA A 338 -6.96 2.73 5.80
CA ALA A 338 -6.33 1.72 6.65
C ALA A 338 -6.84 0.28 6.38
N VAL A 339 -7.90 0.11 5.57
CA VAL A 339 -8.58 -1.17 5.33
C VAL A 339 -8.38 -1.61 3.88
N VAL A 340 -7.62 -2.70 3.72
CA VAL A 340 -7.44 -3.42 2.46
C VAL A 340 -8.33 -4.65 2.48
N VAL A 341 -9.01 -4.99 1.39
CA VAL A 341 -9.74 -6.27 1.28
C VAL A 341 -9.03 -7.19 0.32
N SER A 342 -8.62 -8.37 0.81
CA SER A 342 -8.04 -9.44 -0.01
C SER A 342 -9.16 -10.27 -0.62
N ILE A 343 -9.27 -10.27 -1.95
CA ILE A 343 -10.23 -11.09 -2.68
C ILE A 343 -9.47 -12.22 -3.38
N ASP A 344 -9.88 -13.45 -3.12
CA ASP A 344 -9.30 -14.67 -3.68
C ASP A 344 -10.33 -15.37 -4.59
N PRO A 345 -10.49 -14.92 -5.84
CA PRO A 345 -11.47 -15.49 -6.75
C PRO A 345 -10.90 -16.66 -7.55
N LYS A 346 -11.81 -17.52 -8.00
CA LYS A 346 -11.59 -18.60 -8.95
C LYS A 346 -12.47 -18.44 -10.18
N ARG A 347 -11.92 -18.65 -11.37
CA ARG A 347 -12.63 -18.55 -12.65
C ARG A 347 -13.67 -19.67 -12.78
N VAL A 348 -14.85 -19.31 -13.32
CA VAL A 348 -15.92 -20.24 -13.69
C VAL A 348 -16.42 -19.88 -15.08
N TYR A 349 -16.21 -20.78 -16.05
CA TYR A 349 -16.64 -20.60 -17.44
C TYR A 349 -18.16 -20.80 -17.59
N VAL A 350 -18.75 -20.04 -18.52
CA VAL A 350 -20.19 -20.04 -18.83
C VAL A 350 -20.41 -19.90 -20.34
N ASP A 351 -21.59 -20.34 -20.81
CA ASP A 351 -21.88 -20.44 -22.25
C ASP A 351 -22.06 -19.09 -22.97
N GLY A 352 -22.27 -18.01 -22.20
CA GLY A 352 -22.55 -16.69 -22.77
C GLY A 352 -22.52 -15.57 -21.75
N PRO A 353 -22.61 -14.30 -22.21
CA PRO A 353 -22.46 -13.11 -21.37
C PRO A 353 -23.56 -12.92 -20.33
N SER A 354 -24.68 -13.64 -20.45
CA SER A 354 -25.81 -13.62 -19.50
C SER A 354 -26.01 -14.94 -18.76
N SER A 355 -25.04 -15.85 -18.82
CA SER A 355 -25.14 -17.21 -18.28
C SER A 355 -24.52 -17.36 -16.88
N GLY A 356 -24.09 -16.27 -16.25
CA GLY A 356 -23.62 -16.25 -14.86
C GLY A 356 -24.77 -16.33 -13.83
N PRO A 357 -24.47 -16.67 -12.57
CA PRO A 357 -25.47 -16.59 -11.51
C PRO A 357 -25.93 -15.14 -11.28
N GLU A 358 -27.04 -14.98 -10.56
CA GLU A 358 -27.59 -13.66 -10.23
C GLU A 358 -26.54 -12.76 -9.56
N GLY A 359 -26.41 -11.53 -10.05
CA GLY A 359 -25.43 -10.55 -9.55
C GLY A 359 -24.00 -10.75 -10.03
N ALA A 360 -23.70 -11.82 -10.78
CA ALA A 360 -22.35 -12.03 -11.30
C ALA A 360 -22.05 -11.17 -12.54
N THR A 361 -20.90 -10.52 -12.53
CA THR A 361 -20.33 -9.88 -13.73
C THR A 361 -19.63 -10.95 -14.56
N VAL A 362 -20.19 -11.24 -15.73
CA VAL A 362 -19.57 -12.12 -16.72
C VAL A 362 -18.68 -11.28 -17.64
N VAL A 363 -17.49 -11.77 -17.92
CA VAL A 363 -16.50 -11.15 -18.81
C VAL A 363 -16.03 -12.15 -19.85
N GLU A 364 -15.45 -11.64 -20.93
CA GLU A 364 -14.71 -12.46 -21.89
C GLU A 364 -13.39 -12.92 -21.23
N ALA A 365 -13.10 -14.22 -21.31
CA ALA A 365 -11.88 -14.81 -20.79
C ALA A 365 -10.70 -14.49 -21.72
N MET A 366 -9.48 -14.47 -21.18
CA MET A 366 -8.27 -14.33 -22.01
C MET A 366 -8.12 -15.51 -22.98
N GLU A 367 -8.50 -16.70 -22.53
CA GLU A 367 -8.42 -17.94 -23.28
C GLU A 367 -9.71 -18.75 -23.07
N PRO A 368 -10.23 -19.40 -24.13
CA PRO A 368 -11.36 -20.30 -23.99
C PRO A 368 -10.98 -21.53 -23.18
N ASP A 369 -11.95 -22.18 -22.57
CA ASP A 369 -11.72 -23.47 -21.92
C ASP A 369 -11.73 -24.66 -22.89
N GLU A 370 -11.58 -25.87 -22.37
CA GLU A 370 -11.56 -27.12 -23.16
C GLU A 370 -12.84 -27.34 -23.98
N ASP A 371 -13.98 -26.79 -23.52
CA ASP A 371 -15.28 -26.87 -24.21
C ASP A 371 -15.49 -25.71 -25.21
N GLY A 372 -14.52 -24.80 -25.34
CA GLY A 372 -14.59 -23.65 -26.23
C GLY A 372 -15.39 -22.48 -25.67
N ARG A 373 -15.73 -22.46 -24.38
CA ARG A 373 -16.45 -21.35 -23.74
C ARG A 373 -15.54 -20.15 -23.60
N GLN A 374 -16.00 -19.00 -24.11
CA GLN A 374 -15.23 -17.75 -24.14
C GLN A 374 -15.58 -16.79 -23.00
N PHE A 375 -16.60 -17.10 -22.21
CA PHE A 375 -17.10 -16.24 -21.15
C PHE A 375 -16.86 -16.88 -19.78
N CYS A 376 -16.56 -16.06 -18.78
CA CYS A 376 -16.39 -16.52 -17.42
C CYS A 376 -16.85 -15.46 -16.42
N TRP A 377 -17.11 -15.90 -15.19
CA TRP A 377 -17.19 -15.03 -14.02
C TRP A 377 -16.23 -15.53 -12.95
N TYR A 378 -16.03 -14.72 -11.92
CA TYR A 378 -15.04 -14.98 -10.88
C TYR A 378 -15.74 -15.21 -9.55
N GLN A 379 -15.71 -16.45 -9.08
CA GLN A 379 -16.34 -16.89 -7.84
C GLN A 379 -15.41 -16.66 -6.66
N CYS A 380 -15.90 -15.97 -5.62
CA CYS A 380 -15.12 -15.74 -4.40
C CYS A 380 -14.88 -17.02 -3.62
N THR A 381 -13.74 -17.05 -2.93
CA THR A 381 -13.42 -18.09 -1.96
C THR A 381 -13.21 -17.52 -0.56
N ALA A 382 -13.33 -18.39 0.44
CA ALA A 382 -13.03 -18.10 1.83
C ALA A 382 -12.09 -19.15 2.41
N LYS A 383 -11.61 -18.91 3.65
CA LYS A 383 -10.68 -19.76 4.39
C LYS A 383 -9.37 -20.04 3.65
N GLY A 384 -8.88 -19.04 2.90
CA GLY A 384 -7.67 -19.14 2.07
C GLY A 384 -7.85 -20.08 0.88
N GLY A 385 -8.83 -19.81 0.02
CA GLY A 385 -9.06 -20.59 -1.20
C GLY A 385 -9.83 -21.91 -1.04
N ARG A 386 -10.10 -22.35 0.19
CA ARG A 386 -10.60 -23.72 0.45
C ARG A 386 -12.11 -23.88 0.39
N GLU A 387 -12.85 -22.78 0.50
CA GLU A 387 -14.32 -22.80 0.51
C GLU A 387 -14.83 -21.88 -0.60
N LEU A 388 -15.57 -22.44 -1.57
CA LEU A 388 -16.25 -21.65 -2.59
C LEU A 388 -17.48 -20.97 -1.98
N ARG A 389 -17.71 -19.70 -2.35
CA ARG A 389 -18.87 -18.93 -1.90
C ARG A 389 -19.67 -18.51 -3.11
N ASN A 390 -20.99 -18.49 -3.00
CA ASN A 390 -21.87 -18.09 -4.11
C ASN A 390 -21.93 -16.55 -4.20
N LEU A 391 -20.77 -15.94 -4.45
CA LEU A 391 -20.57 -14.51 -4.50
C LEU A 391 -19.55 -14.19 -5.60
N CYS A 392 -19.87 -13.22 -6.46
CA CYS A 392 -18.96 -12.78 -7.51
C CYS A 392 -17.89 -11.82 -6.95
N ALA A 393 -16.66 -11.91 -7.45
CA ALA A 393 -15.54 -11.05 -7.06
C ALA A 393 -15.84 -9.55 -7.25
N VAL A 394 -16.50 -9.20 -8.36
CA VAL A 394 -16.89 -7.82 -8.66
C VAL A 394 -17.94 -7.34 -7.65
N GLN A 395 -18.94 -8.17 -7.37
CA GLN A 395 -19.98 -7.87 -6.39
C GLN A 395 -19.39 -7.72 -4.97
N LEU A 396 -18.48 -8.60 -4.57
CA LEU A 396 -17.77 -8.51 -3.30
C LEU A 396 -17.00 -7.20 -3.18
N ALA A 397 -16.26 -6.80 -4.22
CA ALA A 397 -15.48 -5.57 -4.23
C ALA A 397 -16.38 -4.32 -4.03
N VAL A 398 -17.50 -4.25 -4.75
CA VAL A 398 -18.50 -3.16 -4.62
C VAL A 398 -19.08 -3.11 -3.21
N ILE A 399 -19.48 -4.26 -2.66
CA ILE A 399 -20.02 -4.31 -1.29
C ILE A 399 -18.96 -3.90 -0.27
N CYS A 400 -17.72 -4.36 -0.42
CA CYS A 400 -16.65 -4.00 0.50
C CYS A 400 -16.31 -2.50 0.46
N GLU A 401 -16.37 -1.86 -0.71
CA GLU A 401 -16.26 -0.42 -0.83
C GLU A 401 -17.38 0.30 -0.06
N GLU A 402 -18.63 -0.16 -0.20
CA GLU A 402 -19.78 0.38 0.54
C GLU A 402 -19.62 0.22 2.06
N LEU A 403 -19.09 -0.91 2.51
CA LEU A 403 -18.77 -1.18 3.91
C LEU A 403 -17.57 -0.35 4.44
N GLY A 404 -16.85 0.35 3.57
CA GLY A 404 -15.79 1.28 3.94
C GLY A 404 -14.36 0.79 3.70
N ALA A 405 -14.16 -0.24 2.87
CA ALA A 405 -12.82 -0.58 2.38
C ALA A 405 -12.21 0.61 1.62
N GLY A 406 -10.90 0.78 1.71
CA GLY A 406 -10.18 1.84 1.00
C GLY A 406 -9.21 1.34 -0.05
N GLU A 407 -9.09 0.03 -0.23
CA GLU A 407 -8.26 -0.59 -1.27
C GLU A 407 -8.65 -2.08 -1.44
N ILE A 408 -8.64 -2.58 -2.67
CA ILE A 408 -8.85 -4.00 -2.99
C ILE A 408 -7.51 -4.62 -3.38
N MET A 409 -7.07 -5.65 -2.65
CA MET A 409 -5.98 -6.54 -3.06
C MET A 409 -6.58 -7.72 -3.81
N LEU A 410 -6.49 -7.68 -5.14
CA LEU A 410 -7.18 -8.61 -6.02
C LEU A 410 -6.23 -9.72 -6.47
N ASN A 411 -6.33 -10.87 -5.81
CA ASN A 411 -5.59 -12.07 -6.20
C ASN A 411 -6.34 -12.79 -7.34
N CYS A 412 -5.74 -13.86 -7.86
CA CYS A 412 -6.40 -14.79 -8.78
C CYS A 412 -5.83 -16.19 -8.56
N ILE A 413 -6.67 -17.10 -8.06
CA ILE A 413 -6.25 -18.47 -7.72
C ILE A 413 -5.69 -19.19 -8.95
N ASP A 414 -6.27 -18.96 -10.13
CA ASP A 414 -5.87 -19.65 -11.36
C ASP A 414 -4.55 -19.10 -11.95
N LYS A 415 -4.11 -17.90 -11.55
CA LYS A 415 -2.84 -17.28 -11.96
C LYS A 415 -1.73 -17.42 -10.91
N ASP A 416 -2.07 -17.79 -9.68
CA ASP A 416 -1.08 -17.86 -8.61
C ASP A 416 0.02 -18.90 -8.92
N GLY A 417 1.28 -18.52 -8.70
CA GLY A 417 2.45 -19.33 -9.02
C GLY A 417 2.78 -19.54 -10.51
N GLN A 418 1.89 -19.19 -11.46
CA GLN A 418 2.05 -19.50 -12.89
C GLN A 418 3.12 -18.66 -13.61
N ASN A 419 3.43 -17.46 -13.09
CA ASN A 419 4.40 -16.52 -13.67
C ASN A 419 4.11 -16.18 -15.16
N ASN A 420 2.84 -16.16 -15.58
CA ASN A 420 2.39 -15.93 -16.96
C ASN A 420 1.47 -14.70 -17.11
N GLY A 421 1.60 -13.73 -16.20
CA GLY A 421 0.86 -12.48 -16.24
C GLY A 421 -0.37 -12.46 -15.33
N TYR A 422 -0.90 -11.26 -15.11
CA TYR A 422 -2.08 -11.04 -14.28
C TYR A 422 -3.38 -11.44 -15.01
N GLU A 423 -4.46 -11.61 -14.27
CA GLU A 423 -5.79 -11.87 -14.84
C GLU A 423 -6.46 -10.58 -15.33
N LEU A 424 -6.12 -10.13 -16.54
CA LEU A 424 -6.53 -8.81 -17.03
C LEU A 424 -8.06 -8.58 -17.07
N PRO A 425 -8.91 -9.53 -17.52
CA PRO A 425 -10.36 -9.34 -17.52
C PRO A 425 -10.94 -9.16 -16.11
N LEU A 426 -10.43 -9.91 -15.13
CA LEU A 426 -10.82 -9.77 -13.72
C LEU A 426 -10.41 -8.40 -13.17
N VAL A 427 -9.14 -8.03 -13.37
CA VAL A 427 -8.59 -6.76 -12.89
C VAL A 427 -9.35 -5.59 -13.50
N GLN A 428 -9.61 -5.61 -14.81
CA GLN A 428 -10.39 -4.57 -15.48
C GLN A 428 -11.82 -4.49 -14.94
N ALA A 429 -12.50 -5.62 -14.74
CA ALA A 429 -13.88 -5.64 -14.27
C ALA A 429 -14.01 -5.08 -12.85
N VAL A 430 -13.15 -5.50 -11.92
CA VAL A 430 -13.14 -4.98 -10.55
C VAL A 430 -12.72 -3.52 -10.54
N ASN A 431 -11.63 -3.16 -11.23
CA ASN A 431 -11.17 -1.78 -11.31
C ASN A 431 -12.26 -0.87 -11.90
N THR A 432 -13.09 -1.32 -12.84
CA THR A 432 -14.20 -0.52 -13.39
C THR A 432 -15.36 -0.37 -12.40
N ALA A 433 -15.62 -1.40 -11.58
CA ALA A 433 -16.77 -1.45 -10.70
C ALA A 433 -16.65 -0.63 -9.41
N VAL A 434 -15.43 -0.37 -8.93
CA VAL A 434 -15.18 0.38 -7.68
C VAL A 434 -14.53 1.74 -7.92
N SER A 435 -14.65 2.64 -6.93
CA SER A 435 -13.98 3.95 -6.91
C SER A 435 -12.74 4.00 -5.99
N ILE A 436 -12.46 2.93 -5.26
CA ILE A 436 -11.25 2.74 -4.45
C ILE A 436 -10.10 2.08 -5.25
N PRO A 437 -8.82 2.25 -4.86
CA PRO A 437 -7.68 1.62 -5.52
C PRO A 437 -7.79 0.10 -5.59
N VAL A 438 -7.40 -0.48 -6.73
CA VAL A 438 -7.24 -1.92 -6.92
C VAL A 438 -5.76 -2.25 -7.12
N ILE A 439 -5.25 -3.21 -6.36
CA ILE A 439 -3.92 -3.81 -6.52
C ILE A 439 -4.10 -5.09 -7.33
N ALA A 440 -3.46 -5.18 -8.50
CA ALA A 440 -3.38 -6.43 -9.24
C ALA A 440 -2.37 -7.38 -8.57
N SER A 441 -2.77 -8.62 -8.30
CA SER A 441 -1.95 -9.64 -7.65
C SER A 441 -2.11 -11.00 -8.35
N SER A 442 -1.17 -11.92 -8.09
CA SER A 442 -1.08 -13.28 -8.66
C SER A 442 -0.71 -13.33 -10.16
N GLY A 443 0.33 -14.08 -10.51
CA GLY A 443 0.73 -14.36 -11.90
C GLY A 443 1.93 -13.57 -12.46
N ALA A 444 2.38 -12.50 -11.78
CA ALA A 444 3.57 -11.76 -12.17
C ALA A 444 4.82 -12.65 -12.27
N GLY A 445 5.68 -12.39 -13.26
CA GLY A 445 6.82 -13.26 -13.61
C GLY A 445 7.96 -12.52 -14.30
N CYS A 446 7.66 -11.45 -15.02
CA CYS A 446 8.64 -10.55 -15.63
C CYS A 446 8.17 -9.07 -15.53
N PRO A 447 9.05 -8.09 -15.81
CA PRO A 447 8.68 -6.68 -15.84
C PRO A 447 7.53 -6.34 -16.80
N ASP A 448 7.44 -7.03 -17.95
CA ASP A 448 6.40 -6.76 -18.96
C ASP A 448 4.98 -7.01 -18.43
N HIS A 449 4.80 -7.94 -17.49
CA HIS A 449 3.51 -8.18 -16.85
C HIS A 449 3.02 -6.95 -16.05
N PHE A 450 3.94 -6.16 -15.48
CA PHE A 450 3.59 -4.92 -14.77
C PHE A 450 3.18 -3.81 -15.75
N THR A 451 3.95 -3.62 -16.83
CA THR A 451 3.60 -2.64 -17.86
C THR A 451 2.26 -2.98 -18.51
N GLU A 452 2.03 -4.26 -18.81
CA GLU A 452 0.79 -4.74 -19.41
C GLU A 452 -0.42 -4.47 -18.51
N VAL A 453 -0.36 -4.84 -17.22
CA VAL A 453 -1.52 -4.63 -16.33
C VAL A 453 -1.80 -3.16 -16.12
N PHE A 454 -0.78 -2.30 -16.02
CA PHE A 454 -0.97 -0.85 -15.91
C PHE A 454 -1.57 -0.23 -17.17
N GLU A 455 -1.12 -0.66 -18.35
CA GLU A 455 -1.62 -0.16 -19.63
C GLU A 455 -3.05 -0.64 -19.91
N LYS A 456 -3.31 -1.94 -19.74
CA LYS A 456 -4.60 -2.54 -20.11
C LYS A 456 -5.70 -2.27 -19.11
N THR A 457 -5.36 -2.05 -17.83
CA THR A 457 -6.38 -1.95 -16.78
C THR A 457 -6.43 -0.62 -16.03
N GLY A 458 -5.36 0.18 -16.13
CA GLY A 458 -5.27 1.47 -15.46
C GLY A 458 -5.10 1.40 -13.94
N VAL A 459 -4.97 0.21 -13.33
CA VAL A 459 -4.80 0.07 -11.88
C VAL A 459 -3.60 0.89 -11.36
N PRO A 460 -3.69 1.46 -10.14
CA PRO A 460 -2.61 2.26 -9.57
C PRO A 460 -1.48 1.42 -8.97
N ALA A 461 -1.66 0.12 -8.77
CA ALA A 461 -0.70 -0.74 -8.09
C ALA A 461 -0.72 -2.17 -8.61
N ALA A 462 0.45 -2.80 -8.56
CA ALA A 462 0.62 -4.21 -8.85
C ALA A 462 1.56 -4.83 -7.83
N LEU A 463 1.27 -6.07 -7.46
CA LEU A 463 1.93 -6.81 -6.41
C LEU A 463 2.59 -8.06 -7.00
N ALA A 464 3.78 -8.38 -6.52
CA ALA A 464 4.40 -9.68 -6.75
C ALA A 464 5.09 -10.18 -5.47
N ALA A 465 4.96 -11.48 -5.23
CA ALA A 465 5.68 -12.16 -4.16
C ALA A 465 6.95 -12.78 -4.72
N GLY A 466 6.72 -13.56 -5.77
CA GLY A 466 7.59 -14.65 -6.04
C GLY A 466 8.91 -14.24 -6.65
N MET A 467 8.83 -13.62 -7.82
CA MET A 467 9.99 -13.22 -8.61
C MET A 467 11.00 -12.40 -7.77
N PHE A 468 10.51 -11.54 -6.87
CA PHE A 468 11.34 -10.77 -5.94
C PHE A 468 11.99 -11.67 -4.88
N HIS A 469 11.24 -12.58 -4.26
CA HIS A 469 11.81 -13.49 -3.25
C HIS A 469 12.96 -14.33 -3.80
N ARG A 470 12.83 -14.85 -5.03
CA ARG A 470 13.83 -15.68 -5.71
C ARG A 470 14.92 -14.88 -6.42
N GLU A 471 14.87 -13.54 -6.37
CA GLU A 471 15.79 -12.65 -7.09
C GLU A 471 15.87 -12.95 -8.61
N GLU A 472 14.78 -13.46 -9.19
CA GLU A 472 14.69 -13.72 -10.64
C GLU A 472 14.51 -12.43 -11.43
N VAL A 473 13.85 -11.46 -10.80
CA VAL A 473 13.64 -10.11 -11.30
C VAL A 473 13.73 -9.18 -10.09
N THR A 474 14.46 -8.09 -10.22
CA THR A 474 14.60 -7.07 -9.19
C THR A 474 13.46 -6.06 -9.24
N ILE A 475 13.16 -5.42 -8.12
CA ILE A 475 12.17 -4.34 -8.07
C ILE A 475 12.62 -3.16 -8.95
N ALA A 476 13.92 -2.88 -8.99
CA ALA A 476 14.51 -1.85 -9.85
C ALA A 476 14.25 -2.12 -11.34
N GLU A 477 14.42 -3.35 -11.83
CA GLU A 477 14.11 -3.70 -13.24
C GLU A 477 12.64 -3.47 -13.57
N VAL A 478 11.72 -3.86 -12.67
CA VAL A 478 10.29 -3.58 -12.84
C VAL A 478 10.04 -2.08 -12.91
N LYS A 479 10.62 -1.30 -12.00
CA LYS A 479 10.46 0.16 -11.98
C LYS A 479 11.00 0.84 -13.23
N GLN A 480 12.16 0.40 -13.72
CA GLN A 480 12.72 0.91 -14.96
C GLN A 480 11.87 0.57 -16.18
N ALA A 481 11.30 -0.64 -16.26
CA ALA A 481 10.37 -1.01 -17.33
C ALA A 481 9.09 -0.18 -17.29
N VAL A 482 8.50 -0.01 -16.10
CA VAL A 482 7.28 0.79 -15.89
C VAL A 482 7.51 2.27 -16.22
N PHE A 483 8.65 2.82 -15.80
CA PHE A 483 9.07 4.17 -16.18
C PHE A 483 9.32 4.29 -17.70
N GLY A 484 10.00 3.33 -18.31
CA GLY A 484 10.27 3.28 -19.75
C GLY A 484 9.00 3.15 -20.60
N ALA A 485 7.94 2.54 -20.07
CA ALA A 485 6.61 2.49 -20.67
C ALA A 485 5.82 3.81 -20.51
N GLY A 486 6.41 4.84 -19.88
CA GLY A 486 5.81 6.16 -19.73
C GLY A 486 4.96 6.34 -18.48
N PHE A 487 4.95 5.38 -17.55
CA PHE A 487 4.22 5.53 -16.30
C PHE A 487 5.05 6.23 -15.23
N PRO A 488 4.47 7.20 -14.49
CA PRO A 488 5.12 7.77 -13.32
C PRO A 488 5.53 6.69 -12.31
N THR A 489 6.77 6.73 -11.84
CA THR A 489 7.35 5.73 -10.93
C THR A 489 8.17 6.45 -9.84
N ARG A 490 8.25 5.88 -8.63
CA ARG A 490 9.22 6.29 -7.61
C ARG A 490 10.54 5.59 -7.92
N LEU A 491 11.57 6.34 -8.30
CA LEU A 491 12.91 5.80 -8.61
C LEU A 491 13.83 5.89 -7.39
#